data_AF-A0A1B6JE10-F1
#
_entry.id   AF-A0A1B6JE10-F1
#
_cell.length_a   1.000
_cell.length_b   1.000
_cell.length_c   1.000
_cell.angle_alpha   90.00
_cell.angle_beta   90.00
_cell.angle_gamma   90.00
#
_symmetry.space_group_name_H-M   'P 1'
#
loop_
_entity.id
_entity.type
_entity.pdbx_description
1 polymer ?
#
loop_
_entity_poly.entity_id
_entity_poly.type
_entity_poly.pdbx_seq_one_letter_code
_entity_poly.pdbx_strand_id
1 'polypeptide(L)'
;DSEDELELAAIRGKHDLLVVKSEAIKGQAGSGFFKTSKKQHPMFPFYEEKIKFDEYGDIIKPEDYKLADASMEVEENKENVDQKEEDLTVDITEVPTKCVKYTRQVNVQAQVQFIDFEGRSDGESIQKILTALKPRRLILVRGTPESTLALEAHAKQRTDA
;
A
#
# COMPACT_ATOMS: atom_id res chain seq x y z
N ASP A 1 -12.44 -13.70 -46.96
CA ASP A 1 -11.29 -13.01 -46.37
C ASP A 1 -11.77 -12.13 -45.23
N SER A 2 -11.47 -12.35 -43.96
CA SER A 2 -10.76 -13.40 -43.22
C SER A 2 -11.03 -12.99 -41.76
N GLU A 3 -11.93 -13.68 -41.06
CA GLU A 3 -12.12 -13.47 -39.62
C GLU A 3 -11.31 -14.56 -38.92
N ASP A 4 -10.16 -14.17 -38.37
CA ASP A 4 -9.27 -15.03 -37.61
C ASP A 4 -9.97 -15.50 -36.33
N GLU A 5 -10.44 -16.74 -36.36
CA GLU A 5 -11.00 -17.46 -35.22
C GLU A 5 -9.86 -17.84 -34.26
N LEU A 6 -9.68 -17.06 -33.19
CA LEU A 6 -8.70 -17.36 -32.14
C LEU A 6 -9.28 -18.44 -31.21
N GLU A 7 -9.02 -19.71 -31.52
CA GLU A 7 -9.31 -20.84 -30.62
C GLU A 7 -8.50 -20.69 -29.31
N LEU A 8 -9.16 -20.28 -28.24
CA LEU A 8 -8.62 -20.32 -26.87
C LEU A 8 -8.60 -21.76 -26.37
N ALA A 9 -7.54 -22.49 -26.71
CA ALA A 9 -7.22 -23.76 -26.09
C ALA A 9 -7.16 -23.60 -24.56
N ALA A 10 -7.96 -24.41 -23.86
CA ALA A 10 -8.01 -24.44 -22.40
C ALA A 10 -6.67 -24.91 -21.81
N ILE A 11 -5.78 -23.96 -21.51
CA ILE A 11 -4.56 -24.22 -20.75
C ILE A 11 -4.98 -24.48 -19.29
N ARG A 12 -5.11 -25.76 -18.92
CA ARG A 12 -5.15 -26.20 -17.52
C ARG A 12 -3.76 -26.03 -16.90
N GLY A 13 -3.42 -24.80 -16.53
CA GLY A 13 -2.31 -24.52 -15.62
C GLY A 13 -2.66 -24.92 -14.19
N LYS A 14 -1.65 -25.24 -13.37
CA LYS A 14 -1.78 -25.59 -11.94
C LYS A 14 -2.20 -24.41 -11.03
N HIS A 15 -2.74 -23.34 -11.62
CA HIS A 15 -3.19 -22.15 -10.91
C HIS A 15 -4.62 -21.83 -11.37
N ASP A 16 -5.59 -22.01 -10.48
CA ASP A 16 -6.99 -21.69 -10.75
C ASP A 16 -7.18 -20.16 -10.83
N LEU A 17 -7.36 -19.63 -12.03
CA LEU A 17 -7.98 -18.33 -12.23
C LEU A 17 -9.49 -18.53 -12.34
N LEU A 18 -10.21 -18.25 -11.25
CA LEU A 18 -11.67 -18.25 -11.25
C LEU A 18 -12.19 -16.97 -11.89
N VAL A 19 -12.48 -17.04 -13.20
CA VAL A 19 -13.33 -16.05 -13.88
C VAL A 19 -14.77 -16.26 -13.40
N VAL A 20 -15.23 -15.41 -12.48
CA VAL A 20 -16.65 -15.40 -12.08
C VAL A 20 -17.46 -14.80 -13.25
N LYS A 21 -18.07 -15.67 -14.05
CA LYS A 21 -19.09 -15.26 -15.04
C LYS A 21 -20.24 -14.57 -14.31
N SER A 22 -20.41 -13.28 -14.58
CA SER A 22 -21.47 -12.43 -14.05
C SER A 22 -22.79 -12.62 -14.82
N GLU A 23 -23.31 -13.85 -14.87
CA GLU A 23 -24.61 -14.14 -15.51
C GLU A 23 -25.38 -15.22 -14.73
N ALA A 24 -25.82 -14.87 -13.52
CA ALA A 24 -26.88 -15.61 -12.83
C ALA A 24 -27.59 -14.72 -11.80
N ILE A 25 -28.24 -13.66 -12.28
CA ILE A 25 -29.34 -13.03 -11.53
C ILE A 25 -30.64 -13.47 -12.22
N LYS A 26 -31.32 -14.45 -11.63
CA LYS A 26 -32.79 -14.58 -11.65
C LYS A 26 -33.23 -15.77 -10.78
N GLY A 27 -34.00 -15.47 -9.72
CA GLY A 27 -35.03 -16.38 -9.22
C GLY A 27 -34.78 -17.08 -7.89
N GLN A 28 -35.56 -16.64 -6.89
CA GLN A 28 -36.13 -17.43 -5.78
C GLN A 28 -35.24 -17.94 -4.63
N ALA A 29 -35.32 -17.18 -3.54
CA ALA A 29 -35.79 -17.61 -2.21
C ALA A 29 -35.55 -19.07 -1.76
N GLY A 30 -34.65 -19.22 -0.79
CA GLY A 30 -34.56 -20.39 0.08
C GLY A 30 -33.91 -20.00 1.40
N SER A 31 -34.70 -19.91 2.46
CA SER A 31 -34.27 -19.75 3.85
C SER A 31 -33.35 -20.92 4.24
N GLY A 32 -32.06 -20.64 4.44
CA GLY A 32 -31.06 -21.62 4.88
C GLY A 32 -30.23 -21.06 6.03
N PHE A 33 -30.52 -21.54 7.22
CA PHE A 33 -29.91 -21.17 8.51
C PHE A 33 -28.50 -21.78 8.67
N PHE A 34 -27.58 -21.44 7.76
CA PHE A 34 -26.17 -21.80 7.89
C PHE A 34 -25.33 -20.55 7.72
N LYS A 35 -24.52 -20.25 8.75
CA LYS A 35 -23.55 -19.16 8.77
C LYS A 35 -22.70 -19.28 7.50
N THR A 36 -22.87 -18.34 6.57
CA THR A 36 -21.94 -18.17 5.45
C THR A 36 -20.60 -17.77 6.06
N SER A 37 -19.69 -18.73 6.20
CA SER A 37 -18.30 -18.41 6.51
C SER A 37 -17.83 -17.45 5.43
N LYS A 38 -17.30 -16.30 5.86
CA LYS A 38 -16.76 -15.30 4.95
C LYS A 38 -15.78 -16.02 4.04
N LYS A 39 -15.95 -15.85 2.72
CA LYS A 39 -15.00 -16.30 1.69
C LYS A 39 -13.59 -15.95 2.16
N GLN A 40 -12.84 -16.96 2.57
CA GLN A 40 -11.44 -16.81 2.96
C GLN A 40 -10.70 -16.55 1.66
N HIS A 41 -10.12 -15.36 1.52
CA HIS A 41 -9.31 -15.02 0.35
C HIS A 41 -8.21 -16.07 0.20
N PRO A 42 -7.84 -16.48 -1.03
CA PRO A 42 -6.73 -17.41 -1.22
C PRO A 42 -5.48 -16.78 -0.61
N MET A 43 -5.03 -17.32 0.50
CA MET A 43 -3.76 -16.96 1.12
C MET A 43 -2.72 -17.95 0.61
N PHE A 44 -1.52 -17.44 0.33
CA PHE A 44 -0.37 -18.28 0.02
C PHE A 44 -0.12 -19.24 1.19
N PRO A 45 0.32 -20.50 0.95
CA PRO A 45 0.65 -21.43 2.03
C PRO A 45 1.64 -20.78 3.00
N PHE A 46 1.17 -20.46 4.19
CA PHE A 46 1.93 -19.79 5.23
C PHE A 46 1.93 -20.68 6.47
N TYR A 47 3.11 -21.12 6.86
CA TYR A 47 3.30 -21.84 8.11
C TYR A 47 3.62 -20.81 9.19
N GLU A 48 2.63 -20.52 10.03
CA GLU A 48 2.82 -19.62 11.16
C GLU A 48 3.59 -20.33 12.27
N GLU A 49 4.83 -19.91 12.53
CA GLU A 49 5.60 -20.42 13.64
C GLU A 49 5.02 -19.92 14.97
N LYS A 50 4.79 -20.84 15.92
CA LYS A 50 4.35 -20.47 17.27
C LYS A 50 5.53 -19.86 18.03
N ILE A 51 5.54 -18.53 18.13
CA ILE A 51 6.52 -17.78 18.90
C ILE A 51 6.26 -18.00 20.40
N LYS A 52 7.31 -18.35 21.14
CA LYS A 52 7.26 -18.49 22.60
C LYS A 52 7.90 -17.24 23.21
N PHE A 53 7.23 -16.67 24.22
CA PHE A 53 7.65 -15.45 24.90
C PHE A 53 7.98 -15.74 26.37
N ASP A 54 9.00 -15.07 26.91
CA ASP A 54 9.32 -15.02 28.34
C ASP A 54 9.11 -13.59 28.91
N GLU A 55 9.52 -13.33 30.15
CA GLU A 55 9.40 -12.03 30.82
C GLU A 55 10.22 -10.91 30.14
N TYR A 56 11.15 -11.27 29.26
CA TYR A 56 12.05 -10.38 28.53
C TYR A 56 11.75 -10.31 27.02
N GLY A 57 10.76 -11.05 26.51
CA GLY A 57 10.28 -10.98 25.12
C GLY A 57 10.37 -12.30 24.38
N ASP A 58 10.65 -12.25 23.08
CA ASP A 58 10.81 -13.44 22.24
C ASP A 58 12.01 -14.28 22.69
N ILE A 59 11.80 -15.59 22.81
CA ILE A 59 12.91 -16.51 23.07
C ILE A 59 13.86 -16.50 21.87
N ILE A 60 15.05 -15.95 22.07
CA ILE A 60 16.13 -15.88 21.08
C ILE A 60 16.58 -17.31 20.74
N LYS A 61 16.40 -17.75 19.49
CA LYS A 61 17.00 -18.98 18.97
C LYS A 61 18.44 -18.68 18.57
N PRO A 62 19.47 -19.24 19.25
CA PRO A 62 20.87 -18.91 18.93
C PRO A 62 21.27 -19.25 17.49
N GLU A 63 20.59 -20.20 16.86
CA GLU A 63 20.74 -20.58 15.45
C GLU A 63 20.52 -19.39 14.48
N ASP A 64 19.55 -18.52 14.79
CA ASP A 64 19.15 -17.39 13.92
C ASP A 64 20.16 -16.24 13.96
N TYR A 65 21.04 -16.23 14.97
CA TYR A 65 22.03 -15.18 15.22
C TYR A 65 23.47 -15.67 15.10
N LYS A 66 23.66 -16.93 14.67
CA LYS A 66 24.94 -17.36 14.13
C LYS A 66 25.13 -16.59 12.83
N LEU A 67 25.90 -15.50 12.91
CA LEU A 67 26.61 -15.00 11.74
C LEU A 67 27.28 -16.24 11.15
N ALA A 68 26.87 -16.64 9.95
CA ALA A 68 27.56 -17.68 9.21
C ALA A 68 29.02 -17.25 9.24
N ASP A 69 29.85 -18.01 9.97
CA ASP A 69 31.27 -17.74 10.06
C ASP A 69 31.74 -17.47 8.64
N ALA A 70 32.40 -16.34 8.47
CA ALA A 70 33.07 -15.95 7.23
C ALA A 70 34.25 -16.90 6.98
N SER A 71 33.97 -18.19 6.81
CA SER A 71 34.81 -19.10 6.06
C SER A 71 34.63 -18.69 4.60
N MET A 72 35.44 -17.72 4.17
CA MET A 72 35.81 -17.56 2.76
C MET A 72 36.56 -18.82 2.32
N GLU A 73 35.85 -19.93 2.15
CA GLU A 73 36.30 -21.04 1.33
C GLU A 73 35.82 -20.73 -0.08
N VAL A 74 36.75 -20.20 -0.87
CA VAL A 74 36.60 -20.02 -2.31
C VAL A 74 36.56 -21.43 -2.94
N GLU A 75 35.38 -22.04 -2.98
CA GLU A 75 35.09 -23.10 -3.94
C GLU A 75 34.48 -22.46 -5.18
N GLU A 76 35.32 -22.30 -6.20
CA GLU A 76 34.93 -21.92 -7.55
C GLU A 76 33.93 -22.93 -8.10
N ASN A 77 32.64 -22.58 -8.13
CA ASN A 77 31.71 -23.16 -9.07
C ASN A 77 30.88 -22.08 -9.76
N LYS A 78 31.18 -21.94 -11.05
CA LYS A 78 30.50 -21.12 -12.05
C LYS A 78 29.02 -21.47 -12.09
N GLU A 79 28.14 -20.47 -12.00
CA GLU A 79 27.25 -20.06 -13.10
C GLU A 79 26.32 -18.91 -12.65
N ASN A 80 26.50 -17.75 -13.30
CA ASN A 80 25.50 -16.70 -13.56
C ASN A 80 24.59 -16.22 -12.42
N VAL A 81 25.02 -15.20 -11.67
CA VAL A 81 24.18 -14.03 -11.36
C VAL A 81 25.09 -12.80 -11.27
N ASP A 82 25.25 -12.07 -12.37
CA ASP A 82 25.68 -10.67 -12.34
C ASP A 82 24.52 -9.83 -11.74
N GLN A 83 24.39 -9.88 -10.43
CA GLN A 83 23.75 -8.80 -9.69
C GLN A 83 24.89 -7.90 -9.24
N LYS A 84 25.13 -6.84 -10.03
CA LYS A 84 25.72 -5.62 -9.48
C LYS A 84 24.71 -5.09 -8.46
N GLU A 85 24.73 -5.66 -7.27
CA GLU A 85 24.39 -4.92 -6.07
C GLU A 85 25.40 -3.78 -6.02
N GLU A 86 24.99 -2.61 -6.50
CA GLU A 86 25.67 -1.38 -6.16
C GLU A 86 25.57 -1.29 -4.63
N ASP A 87 26.60 -1.81 -3.98
CA ASP A 87 26.94 -1.53 -2.61
C ASP A 87 26.99 -0.01 -2.46
N LEU A 88 25.85 0.58 -2.13
CA LEU A 88 25.75 1.87 -1.43
C LEU A 88 26.22 1.67 0.02
N THR A 89 27.33 0.95 0.20
CA THR A 89 28.16 1.09 1.37
C THR A 89 28.70 2.52 1.26
N VAL A 90 27.97 3.44 1.90
CA VAL A 90 28.53 4.75 2.22
C VAL A 90 29.78 4.41 3.01
N ASP A 91 30.92 4.52 2.36
CA ASP A 91 32.22 4.30 2.95
C ASP A 91 32.38 5.43 3.97
N ILE A 92 31.99 5.18 5.23
CA ILE A 92 32.07 6.14 6.34
C ILE A 92 33.55 6.24 6.75
N THR A 93 34.37 6.73 5.84
CA THR A 93 35.61 7.43 6.13
C THR A 93 35.32 8.93 6.04
N GLU A 94 34.29 9.39 6.77
CA GLU A 94 33.80 10.77 6.69
C GLU A 94 34.80 11.76 7.30
N VAL A 95 35.61 12.34 6.42
CA VAL A 95 36.41 13.55 6.67
C VAL A 95 35.46 14.66 7.18
N PRO A 96 35.83 15.46 8.20
CA PRO A 96 34.95 16.49 8.74
C PRO A 96 34.56 17.50 7.66
N THR A 97 33.26 17.60 7.36
CA THR A 97 32.71 18.54 6.36
C THR A 97 32.11 19.79 7.00
N LYS A 98 32.09 20.90 6.24
CA LYS A 98 31.46 22.17 6.63
C LYS A 98 30.32 22.50 5.65
N CYS A 99 29.13 22.77 6.18
CA CYS A 99 28.01 23.26 5.37
C CYS A 99 28.30 24.67 4.84
N VAL A 100 28.17 24.86 3.51
CA VAL A 100 28.31 26.16 2.84
C VAL A 100 27.03 26.42 2.05
N LYS A 101 26.48 27.63 2.16
CA LYS A 101 25.27 28.08 1.45
C LYS A 101 25.62 29.18 0.46
N TYR A 102 25.06 29.12 -0.75
CA TYR A 102 25.17 30.19 -1.76
C TYR A 102 23.90 30.25 -2.61
N THR A 103 23.61 31.42 -3.18
CA THR A 103 22.46 31.62 -4.07
C THR A 103 22.94 31.60 -5.52
N ARG A 104 22.25 30.87 -6.39
CA ARG A 104 22.49 30.87 -7.84
C ARG A 104 21.18 31.01 -8.59
N GLN A 105 21.24 31.64 -9.75
CA GLN A 105 20.13 31.70 -10.68
C GLN A 105 20.13 30.45 -11.56
N VAL A 106 18.99 29.76 -11.64
CA VAL A 106 18.83 28.53 -12.44
C VAL A 106 17.71 28.76 -13.46
N ASN A 107 17.98 28.44 -14.72
CA ASN A 107 16.97 28.46 -15.78
C ASN A 107 16.27 27.10 -15.81
N VAL A 108 14.97 27.07 -15.49
CA VAL A 108 14.19 25.83 -15.47
C VAL A 108 13.65 25.55 -16.88
N GLN A 109 14.28 24.62 -17.60
CA GLN A 109 13.85 24.15 -18.92
C GLN A 109 13.18 22.77 -18.80
N ALA A 110 12.13 22.68 -17.99
CA ALA A 110 11.39 21.45 -17.75
C ALA A 110 9.89 21.73 -17.73
N GLN A 111 9.08 20.73 -18.11
CA GLN A 111 7.64 20.79 -17.96
C GLN A 111 7.28 20.58 -16.49
N VAL A 112 6.64 21.58 -15.87
CA VAL A 112 6.17 21.50 -14.49
C VAL A 112 4.70 21.15 -14.50
N GLN A 113 4.37 19.98 -13.95
CA GLN A 113 2.99 19.56 -13.72
C GLN A 113 2.80 19.26 -12.25
N PHE A 114 1.75 19.84 -11.66
CA PHE A 114 1.34 19.51 -10.30
C PHE A 114 0.34 18.35 -10.35
N ILE A 115 0.67 17.26 -9.66
CA ILE A 115 -0.23 16.12 -9.45
C ILE A 115 -0.39 15.97 -7.95
N ASP A 116 -1.62 16.09 -7.47
CA ASP A 116 -1.91 16.03 -6.06
C ASP A 116 -2.06 14.57 -5.59
N PHE A 117 -1.07 14.10 -4.85
CA PHE A 117 -1.10 12.80 -4.18
C PHE A 117 -1.24 12.94 -2.67
N GLU A 118 -1.63 14.13 -2.18
CA GLU A 118 -1.96 14.28 -0.77
C GLU A 118 -3.28 13.55 -0.50
N GLY A 119 -3.25 12.50 0.31
CA GLY A 119 -4.42 11.66 0.63
C GLY A 119 -5.49 12.37 1.47
N ARG A 120 -5.77 13.63 1.18
CA ARG A 120 -6.78 14.46 1.85
C ARG A 120 -8.14 14.26 1.17
N SER A 121 -9.19 14.38 1.97
CA SER A 121 -10.54 14.40 1.44
C SER A 121 -10.79 15.71 0.71
N ASP A 122 -11.42 15.60 -0.46
CA ASP A 122 -11.91 16.75 -1.22
C ASP A 122 -13.06 17.46 -0.47
N GLY A 123 -13.33 18.70 -0.87
CA GLY A 123 -14.34 19.54 -0.22
C GLY A 123 -15.74 18.92 -0.21
N GLU A 124 -16.13 18.24 -1.29
CA GLU A 124 -17.45 17.60 -1.37
C GLU A 124 -17.53 16.38 -0.45
N SER A 125 -16.49 15.55 -0.41
CA SER A 125 -16.44 14.40 0.51
C SER A 125 -16.52 14.84 1.97
N ILE A 126 -15.83 15.91 2.36
CA ILE A 126 -15.92 16.44 3.72
C ILE A 126 -17.36 16.90 4.04
N GLN A 127 -18.02 17.58 3.10
CA GLN A 127 -19.43 17.99 3.27
C GLN A 127 -20.37 16.80 3.43
N LYS A 128 -20.15 15.72 2.66
CA LYS A 128 -20.91 14.45 2.77
C LYS A 128 -20.67 13.78 4.12
N ILE A 129 -19.43 13.73 4.59
CA ILE A 129 -19.07 13.15 5.89
C ILE A 129 -19.76 13.93 7.02
N LEU A 130 -19.70 15.26 7.00
CA LEU A 130 -20.36 16.10 8.01
C LEU A 130 -21.88 15.89 8.03
N THR A 131 -22.48 15.76 6.83
CA THR A 131 -23.90 15.47 6.65
C THR A 131 -24.31 14.13 7.27
N ALA A 132 -23.49 13.10 7.12
CA ALA A 132 -23.73 11.77 7.68
C ALA A 132 -23.51 11.73 9.20
N LEU A 133 -22.45 12.40 9.68
CA LEU A 133 -22.03 12.33 11.08
C LEU A 133 -22.93 13.13 12.04
N LYS A 134 -23.53 14.23 11.56
CA LYS A 134 -24.41 15.13 12.35
C LYS A 134 -23.79 15.54 13.71
N PRO A 135 -22.61 16.18 13.71
CA PRO A 135 -21.97 16.60 14.95
C PRO A 135 -22.76 17.72 15.65
N ARG A 136 -22.79 17.71 16.99
CA ARG A 136 -23.43 18.77 17.80
C ARG A 136 -22.61 20.06 17.86
N ARG A 137 -21.29 19.95 17.76
CA ARG A 137 -20.34 21.06 17.80
C ARG A 137 -19.23 20.77 16.81
N LEU A 138 -18.88 21.75 15.98
CA LEU A 138 -17.81 21.67 14.99
C LEU A 138 -16.84 22.83 15.22
N ILE A 139 -15.53 22.55 15.19
CA ILE A 139 -14.47 23.56 15.27
C ILE A 139 -13.59 23.37 14.04
N LEU A 140 -13.44 24.42 13.23
CA LEU A 140 -12.61 24.41 12.02
C LEU A 140 -11.24 25.00 12.35
N VAL A 141 -10.18 24.29 11.98
CA VAL A 141 -8.78 24.70 12.24
C VAL A 141 -7.91 24.42 11.03
N ARG A 142 -6.77 25.13 10.92
CA ARG A 142 -5.71 24.89 9.90
C ARG A 142 -6.19 24.86 8.44
N GLY A 143 -7.20 25.65 8.10
CA GLY A 143 -7.60 25.92 6.72
C GLY A 143 -7.32 27.36 6.32
N THR A 144 -7.35 27.64 5.01
CA THR A 144 -7.36 29.02 4.53
C THR A 144 -8.65 29.72 5.02
N PRO A 145 -8.65 31.06 5.17
CA PRO A 145 -9.84 31.78 5.62
C PRO A 145 -11.04 31.53 4.68
N GLU A 146 -10.80 31.43 3.37
CA GLU A 146 -11.85 31.15 2.39
C GLU A 146 -12.45 29.74 2.55
N SER A 147 -11.62 28.71 2.69
CA SER A 147 -12.09 27.32 2.82
C SER A 147 -12.82 27.07 4.15
N THR A 148 -12.36 27.69 5.23
CA THR A 148 -13.01 27.59 6.56
C THR A 148 -14.38 28.28 6.56
N LEU A 149 -14.52 29.46 5.96
CA LEU A 149 -15.80 30.16 5.83
C LEU A 149 -16.81 29.37 4.98
N ALA A 150 -16.36 28.76 3.87
CA ALA A 150 -17.22 27.94 3.02
C ALA A 150 -17.77 26.71 3.77
N LEU A 151 -16.92 26.03 4.53
CA LEU A 151 -17.33 24.86 5.30
C LEU A 151 -18.20 25.24 6.51
N GLU A 152 -17.96 26.41 7.12
CA GLU A 152 -18.79 26.98 8.18
C GLU A 152 -20.21 27.28 7.68
N ALA A 153 -20.34 27.89 6.50
CA ALA A 153 -21.65 28.20 5.90
C ALA A 153 -22.47 26.91 5.67
N HIS A 154 -21.84 25.86 5.15
CA HIS A 154 -22.49 24.55 4.97
C HIS A 154 -22.87 23.90 6.30
N ALA A 155 -22.02 24.00 7.33
CA ALA A 155 -22.32 23.45 8.66
C ALA A 155 -23.50 24.17 9.34
N LYS A 156 -23.59 25.51 9.19
CA LYS A 156 -24.65 26.33 9.80
C LYS A 156 -26.04 26.10 9.18
N GLN A 157 -26.13 25.99 7.85
CA GLN A 157 -27.39 25.74 7.15
C GLN A 157 -28.16 24.51 7.67
N ARG A 158 -27.45 23.56 8.28
CA ARG A 158 -28.03 22.31 8.78
C ARG A 158 -28.30 22.30 10.29
N THR A 159 -27.65 23.16 11.08
CA THR A 159 -27.93 23.26 12.52
C THR A 159 -29.27 23.94 12.82
N ASP A 160 -29.85 24.66 11.86
CA ASP A 160 -31.11 25.38 12.01
C ASP A 160 -32.35 24.57 11.56
N ALA A 161 -32.18 23.29 11.22
CA ALA A 161 -33.24 22.34 10.84
C ALA A 161 -33.29 21.15 11.80
#